data_AF-A0A7C2XF15-F1
#
_entry.id   AF-A0A7C2XF15-F1
#
_cell.length_a   1.000
_cell.length_b   1.000
_cell.length_c   1.000
_cell.angle_alpha   90.00
_cell.angle_beta   90.00
_cell.angle_gamma   90.00
#
_symmetry.space_group_name_H-M   'P 1'
#
loop_
_entity.id
_entity.type
_entity.pdbx_description
1 polymer ?
#
loop_
_entity_poly.entity_id
_entity_poly.type
_entity_poly.pdbx_seq_one_letter_code
_entity_poly.pdbx_strand_id
1 'polypeptide(L)' 'MKTITIRDETYHSLVTLKEKDDSFSDVIDRLISTKNRDIRDYAGALKDSKVLDDLEDLTKEIRESGKARV' A
#
# COMPACT_ATOMS: atom_id res chain seq x y z
N MET A 1 -0.96 26.24 -13.84
CA MET A 1 -0.39 26.28 -12.48
C MET A 1 -1.14 27.32 -11.65
N LYS A 2 -1.41 27.00 -10.40
CA LYS A 2 -1.92 27.94 -9.38
C LYS A 2 -1.06 27.78 -8.14
N THR A 3 -0.84 28.86 -7.39
CA THR A 3 -0.12 28.81 -6.11
C THR A 3 -1.12 28.60 -4.99
N ILE A 4 -0.86 27.63 -4.11
CA ILE A 4 -1.60 27.43 -2.87
C ILE A 4 -0.62 27.55 -1.70
N THR A 5 -1.06 28.19 -0.62
CA THR A 5 -0.31 28.24 0.62
C THR A 5 -0.83 27.13 1.54
N ILE A 6 0.08 26.31 2.06
CA ILE A 6 -0.22 25.22 2.97
C ILE A 6 0.61 25.38 4.25
N ARG A 7 0.23 24.65 5.31
CA ARG A 7 1.00 24.62 6.56
C ARG A 7 2.33 23.90 6.32
N ASP A 8 3.37 24.30 7.04
CA ASP A 8 4.71 23.69 6.92
C ASP A 8 4.69 22.17 7.18
N GLU A 9 3.92 21.72 8.18
CA GLU A 9 3.74 20.29 8.47
C GLU A 9 3.14 19.52 7.28
N THR A 10 2.17 20.13 6.58
CA THR A 10 1.56 19.55 5.38
C THR A 10 2.56 19.50 4.23
N TYR A 11 3.36 20.55 4.06
CA TYR A 11 4.42 20.57 3.06
C TYR A 11 5.44 19.44 3.29
N HIS A 12 5.94 19.29 4.52
CA HIS A 12 6.88 18.21 4.86
C HIS A 12 6.27 16.82 4.63
N SER A 13 4.99 16.64 4.97
CA SER A 13 4.27 15.38 4.71
C SER A 13 4.15 15.07 3.20
N LEU A 14 3.98 16.08 2.35
CA LEU A 14 3.95 15.88 0.90
C LEU A 14 5.35 15.57 0.35
N VAL A 15 6.39 16.16 0.92
CA VAL A 15 7.78 15.88 0.52
C VAL A 15 8.18 14.44 0.81
N THR A 16 7.75 13.87 1.95
CA THR A 16 8.06 12.46 2.27
C THR A 16 7.34 11.47 1.35
N LEU A 17 6.19 11.86 0.79
CA LEU A 17 5.40 11.04 -0.13
C LEU A 17 5.80 11.20 -1.61
N LYS A 18 6.64 12.18 -1.92
CA LYS A 18 7.03 12.50 -3.30
C LYS A 18 8.09 11.52 -3.79
N GLU A 19 7.87 10.91 -4.95
CA GLU A 19 8.90 10.11 -5.64
C GLU A 19 9.80 11.01 -6.51
N LYS A 20 10.92 10.47 -6.99
CA LYS A 20 11.99 11.24 -7.67
C LYS A 20 11.50 12.09 -8.85
N ASP A 21 10.52 11.58 -9.58
CA ASP A 21 9.99 12.20 -10.80
C ASP A 21 8.57 12.78 -10.64
N ASP A 22 7.96 12.64 -9.46
CA ASP A 22 6.61 13.15 -9.19
C ASP A 22 6.62 14.67 -9.05
N SER A 23 5.59 15.36 -9.56
CA SER A 23 5.28 16.73 -9.14
C SER A 23 4.45 16.75 -7.85
N PHE A 24 4.36 17.90 -7.16
CA PHE A 24 3.46 18.02 -6.01
C PHE A 24 1.99 17.82 -6.39
N SER A 25 1.62 18.17 -7.62
CA SER A 25 0.27 17.92 -8.14
C SER A 25 0.00 16.42 -8.28
N ASP A 26 0.98 15.64 -8.76
CA ASP A 26 0.82 14.18 -8.90
C ASP A 26 0.62 13.51 -7.54
N VAL A 27 1.36 13.94 -6.52
CA VAL A 27 1.18 13.44 -5.14
C VAL A 27 -0.22 13.77 -4.62
N ILE A 28 -0.71 14.99 -4.84
CA ILE A 28 -2.05 15.42 -4.42
C ILE A 28 -3.13 14.60 -5.15
N ASP A 29 -3.01 14.43 -6.46
CA ASP A 29 -3.97 13.66 -7.28
C ASP A 29 -3.98 12.18 -6.88
N ARG A 30 -2.82 11.60 -6.57
CA ARG A 30 -2.71 10.25 -6.02
C ARG A 30 -3.41 10.11 -4.66
N LEU A 31 -3.21 11.05 -3.75
CA LEU A 31 -3.86 11.03 -2.44
C LEU A 31 -5.38 11.17 -2.56
N ILE A 32 -5.87 12.04 -3.46
CA ILE A 32 -7.29 12.24 -3.71
C ILE A 32 -7.90 10.99 -4.36
N SER A 33 -7.23 10.40 -5.36
CA SER A 33 -7.72 9.19 -6.04
C SER A 33 -7.73 7.95 -5.13
N THR A 34 -6.77 7.84 -4.22
CA THR A 34 -6.69 6.72 -3.25
C THR A 34 -7.88 6.73 -2.29
N LYS A 35 -8.42 7.90 -1.95
CA LYS A 35 -9.60 8.03 -1.08
C LYS A 35 -10.89 7.44 -1.69
N ASN A 36 -10.95 7.29 -3.01
CA ASN A 36 -12.14 6.84 -3.75
C ASN A 36 -12.10 5.36 -4.15
N ARG A 37 -11.10 4.59 -3.72
CA ARG A 37 -11.03 3.18 -4.08
C ARG A 37 -11.87 2.33 -3.13
N ASP A 38 -12.80 1.58 -3.69
CA ASP A 38 -13.57 0.61 -2.93
C ASP A 38 -12.70 -0.62 -2.66
N ILE A 39 -12.66 -1.11 -1.43
CA ILE A 39 -11.89 -2.31 -1.10
C ILE A 39 -12.38 -3.53 -1.90
N ARG A 40 -13.64 -3.51 -2.35
CA ARG A 40 -14.23 -4.52 -3.24
C ARG A 40 -13.56 -4.59 -4.61
N ASP A 41 -12.93 -3.50 -5.07
CA ASP A 41 -12.21 -3.47 -6.35
C ASP A 41 -10.97 -4.39 -6.35
N TYR A 42 -10.48 -4.75 -5.16
CA TYR A 42 -9.34 -5.67 -4.99
C TYR A 42 -9.77 -7.12 -4.74
N ALA A 43 -11.07 -7.42 -4.75
CA ALA A 43 -11.56 -8.77 -4.53
C ALA A 43 -11.05 -9.71 -5.63
N GLY A 44 -10.29 -10.73 -5.24
CA GLY A 44 -9.69 -11.68 -6.18
C GLY A 44 -8.40 -11.22 -6.86
N ALA A 45 -7.83 -10.06 -6.48
CA ALA A 45 -6.57 -9.56 -7.03
C ALA A 45 -5.39 -10.53 -6.88
N LEU A 46 -5.47 -11.45 -5.91
CA LEU A 46 -4.47 -12.47 -5.65
C LEU A 46 -4.88 -13.89 -6.09
N LYS A 47 -6.04 -14.06 -6.73
CA LYS A 47 -6.64 -15.38 -7.00
C LYS A 47 -5.68 -16.35 -7.71
N ASP A 48 -4.94 -15.84 -8.68
CA ASP A 48 -3.99 -16.64 -9.49
C ASP A 48 -2.53 -16.29 -9.15
N SER A 49 -2.30 -15.63 -8.01
CA SER A 49 -0.97 -15.24 -7.57
C SER A 49 -0.29 -16.38 -6.83
N LYS A 50 0.93 -16.71 -7.26
CA LYS A 50 1.82 -17.64 -6.56
C LYS A 50 2.10 -17.25 -5.10
N VAL A 51 1.89 -15.98 -4.77
CA VAL A 51 1.98 -15.48 -3.38
C VAL A 51 1.04 -16.24 -2.45
N LEU A 52 -0.12 -16.71 -2.91
CA LEU A 52 -1.04 -17.51 -2.09
C LEU A 52 -0.46 -18.89 -1.79
N ASP A 53 0.18 -19.54 -2.77
CA ASP A 53 0.84 -20.83 -2.59
C ASP A 53 1.99 -20.72 -1.59
N ASP A 54 2.84 -19.71 -1.76
CA ASP A 54 3.97 -19.44 -0.86
C ASP A 54 3.49 -19.16 0.59
N LEU A 55 2.34 -18.48 0.74
CA LEU A 55 1.70 -18.23 2.04
C LEU A 55 1.14 -19.51 2.67
N GLU A 56 0.56 -20.38 1.85
CA GLU A 56 0.05 -21.67 2.30
C GLU A 56 1.19 -22.54 2.85
N ASP A 57 2.29 -22.63 2.11
CA ASP A 57 3.45 -23.42 2.49
C ASP A 57 4.11 -22.87 3.76
N LEU A 58 4.32 -21.55 3.85
CA LEU A 58 4.81 -20.91 5.07
C LEU A 58 3.91 -21.21 6.29
N THR A 59 2.59 -21.19 6.09
CA THR A 59 1.64 -21.46 7.17
C THR A 59 1.68 -22.92 7.61
N LYS A 60 1.89 -23.87 6.68
CA LYS A 60 2.09 -25.28 7.00
C LYS A 60 3.35 -25.47 7.84
N GLU A 61 4.48 -24.90 7.42
CA GLU A 61 5.75 -24.98 8.14
C GLU A 61 5.64 -24.44 9.58
N ILE A 62 4.96 -23.29 9.77
CA ILE A 62 4.73 -22.71 11.10
C ILE A 62 3.86 -23.63 11.96
N ARG A 63 2.80 -24.23 11.40
CA ARG A 63 1.91 -25.14 12.14
C ARG A 63 2.61 -26.44 12.54
N GLU A 64 3.45 -26.98 11.67
CA GLU A 64 4.21 -28.19 11.95
C GLU A 64 5.31 -27.95 12.98
N SER A 65 6.04 -26.84 12.85
CA SER A 65 7.06 -26.44 13.83
C SER A 65 6.47 -26.08 15.20
N GLY A 66 5.24 -25.56 15.24
CA GLY A 66 4.51 -25.29 16.49
C GLY A 66 4.01 -26.54 17.23
N LYS A 67 3.81 -27.67 16.54
CA LYS A 67 3.37 -28.94 17.16
C LYS A 67 4.47 -29.69 17.94
N ALA A 68 5.73 -29.27 17.84
CA ALA A 68 6.85 -29.89 18.56
C ALA A 68 6.99 -29.43 20.03
N ARG A 69 6.02 -28.68 20.57
CA ARG A 69 5.99 -28.25 21.98
C ARG A 69 4.73 -28.75 22.69
N VAL A 70 4.58 -30.07 22.81
CA VAL A 70 3.73 -30.73 23.82
C VAL A 70 4.48 -31.96 24.33
#